data_AF-A0A6C0KRC3-F1
#
_entry.id   AF-A0A6C0KRC3-F1
#
_cell.length_a   1.000
_cell.length_b   1.000
_cell.length_c   1.000
_cell.angle_alpha   90.00
_cell.angle_beta   90.00
_cell.angle_gamma   90.00
#
_symmetry.space_group_name_H-M   'P 1'
#
loop_
_entity.id
_entity.type
_entity.pdbx_description
1 polymer ?
#
loop_
_entity_poly.entity_id
_entity_poly.type
_entity_poly.pdbx_seq_one_letter_code
_entity_poly.pdbx_strand_id
1 'polypeptide(L)'
;MNFTPLEDAYQIHHINSNTYGGLINYSPICIYCKNNISIALGQHGGAFRQCAKCKKNFRANVISQPVQNFSYSTHHLKGTN
;
A
#
# COMPACT_ATOMS: atom_id res chain seq x y z
N MET A 1 3.14 9.92 -34.81
CA MET A 1 2.36 9.98 -33.55
C MET A 1 1.59 8.67 -33.46
N ASN A 2 1.85 7.87 -32.44
CA ASN A 2 1.21 6.56 -32.27
C ASN A 2 -0.10 6.81 -31.50
N PHE A 3 -1.23 6.82 -32.20
CA PHE A 3 -2.53 7.08 -31.58
C PHE A 3 -2.96 5.84 -30.80
N THR A 4 -3.34 6.04 -29.54
CA THR A 4 -3.88 4.98 -28.69
C THR A 4 -5.14 4.40 -29.36
N PRO A 5 -5.26 3.07 -29.53
CA PRO A 5 -6.44 2.44 -30.09
C PRO A 5 -7.68 2.86 -29.31
N LEU A 6 -8.81 3.05 -30.00
CA LEU A 6 -10.07 3.49 -29.40
C LEU A 6 -10.48 2.58 -28.22
N GLU A 7 -10.21 1.29 -28.35
CA GLU A 7 -10.50 0.24 -27.36
C GLU A 7 -9.77 0.46 -26.03
N ASP A 8 -8.53 0.97 -26.08
CA ASP A 8 -7.73 1.31 -24.91
C ASP A 8 -8.15 2.65 -24.29
N ALA A 9 -8.70 3.57 -25.09
CA ALA A 9 -9.17 4.87 -24.62
C ALA A 9 -10.43 4.77 -23.74
N TYR A 10 -11.22 3.71 -23.89
CA TYR A 10 -12.45 3.48 -23.12
C TYR A 10 -12.23 2.64 -21.84
N GLN A 11 -10.99 2.26 -21.51
CA GLN A 11 -10.70 1.61 -20.23
C GLN A 11 -10.67 2.66 -19.11
N ILE A 12 -11.85 3.10 -18.65
CA ILE A 12 -11.95 4.01 -17.51
C ILE A 12 -11.60 3.20 -16.24
N HIS A 13 -10.43 3.49 -15.66
CA HIS A 13 -9.99 2.92 -14.40
C HIS A 13 -10.81 3.52 -13.25
N HIS A 14 -11.95 2.91 -12.93
CA HIS A 14 -12.73 3.29 -11.75
C HIS A 14 -12.04 2.76 -10.48
N ILE A 15 -11.20 3.59 -9.88
CA ILE A 15 -10.61 3.34 -8.56
C ILE A 15 -11.70 3.67 -7.52
N ASN A 16 -12.35 2.65 -6.95
CA ASN A 16 -13.23 2.81 -5.79
C ASN A 16 -12.42 3.47 -4.63
N SER A 17 -13.01 4.33 -3.81
CA SER A 17 -12.29 4.91 -2.65
C SER A 17 -11.79 3.83 -1.67
N ASN A 18 -12.40 2.64 -1.69
CA ASN A 18 -11.98 1.46 -0.92
C ASN A 18 -10.94 0.57 -1.65
N THR A 19 -10.40 1.01 -2.80
CA THR A 19 -9.41 0.25 -3.59
C THR A 19 -8.10 0.04 -2.84
N TYR A 20 -7.76 0.95 -1.93
CA TYR A 20 -6.65 0.82 -0.99
C TYR A 20 -7.16 0.28 0.34
N GLY A 21 -7.60 -0.98 0.33
CA GLY A 21 -7.96 -1.70 1.56
C GLY A 21 -6.73 -2.37 2.16
N GLY A 22 -6.42 -2.04 3.43
CA GLY A 22 -5.43 -2.77 4.22
C GLY A 22 -4.51 -1.87 5.06
N LEU A 23 -4.16 -2.35 6.26
CA LEU A 23 -3.15 -1.72 7.11
C LEU A 23 -1.76 -2.13 6.61
N ILE A 24 -0.89 -1.14 6.38
CA ILE A 24 0.54 -1.41 6.16
C ILE A 24 1.11 -1.89 7.50
N ASN A 25 1.53 -3.15 7.56
CA ASN A 25 2.17 -3.69 8.76
C ASN A 25 3.68 -3.61 8.63
N TYR A 26 4.35 -3.16 9.69
CA TYR A 26 5.80 -3.03 9.76
C TYR A 26 6.40 -4.04 10.74
N SER A 27 7.56 -4.60 10.39
CA SER A 27 8.26 -5.55 11.25
C SER A 27 8.76 -4.90 12.53
N PRO A 28 8.51 -5.51 13.71
CA PRO A 28 9.02 -4.99 14.97
C PRO A 28 10.48 -5.39 15.22
N ILE A 29 11.09 -6.21 14.36
CA ILE A 29 12.44 -6.74 14.55
C ILE A 29 13.50 -5.66 14.27
N CYS A 30 14.37 -5.43 15.24
CA CYS A 30 15.48 -4.49 15.10
C CYS A 30 16.54 -5.02 14.13
N ILE A 31 16.90 -4.22 13.14
CA ILE A 31 17.95 -4.55 12.16
C ILE A 31 19.35 -4.69 12.78
N TYR A 32 19.60 -4.04 13.92
CA TYR A 32 20.92 -4.01 14.57
C TYR A 32 21.15 -5.15 15.56
N CYS A 33 20.19 -5.40 16.45
CA CYS A 33 20.36 -6.36 17.54
C CYS A 33 19.41 -7.57 17.46
N LYS A 34 18.63 -7.66 16.37
CA LYS A 34 17.66 -8.73 16.09
C LYS A 34 16.58 -8.93 17.17
N ASN A 35 16.45 -7.99 18.12
CA ASN A 35 15.38 -8.01 19.12
C ASN A 35 14.02 -7.80 18.46
N ASN A 36 13.00 -8.55 18.88
CA ASN A 36 11.63 -8.52 18.34
C ASN A 36 10.76 -7.40 18.93
N ILE A 37 11.27 -6.63 19.89
CA ILE A 37 10.54 -5.53 20.54
C ILE A 37 11.08 -4.18 20.08
N SER A 38 10.21 -3.41 19.42
CA SER A 38 10.44 -2.01 19.04
C SER A 38 9.16 -1.18 19.08
N ILE A 39 9.31 0.11 19.32
CA ILE A 39 8.21 1.09 19.45
C ILE A 39 8.16 1.93 18.19
N ALA A 40 6.96 2.16 17.64
CA ALA A 40 6.79 3.02 16.47
C ALA A 40 6.99 4.50 16.84
N LEU A 41 7.74 5.22 16.02
CA LEU A 41 7.98 6.66 16.15
C LEU A 41 7.09 7.40 15.13
N GLY A 42 5.83 7.63 15.48
CA GLY A 42 4.85 8.34 14.63
C GLY A 42 3.41 8.03 15.02
N GLN A 43 2.49 8.97 14.77
CA GLN A 43 1.11 8.93 15.31
C GLN A 43 0.22 7.79 14.80
N HIS A 44 0.67 6.95 13.86
CA HIS A 44 -0.13 5.85 13.31
C HIS A 44 0.68 4.57 13.05
N GLY A 45 1.68 4.28 13.89
CA GLY A 45 2.42 3.01 13.77
C GLY A 45 3.33 2.92 12.53
N GLY A 46 3.93 4.05 12.14
CA GLY A 46 4.69 4.19 10.89
C GLY A 46 5.99 3.38 10.77
N ALA A 47 6.64 3.54 9.61
CA ALA A 47 7.83 2.79 9.21
C ALA A 47 9.07 3.02 10.08
N PHE A 48 9.14 4.12 10.84
CA PHE A 48 10.26 4.42 11.72
C PHE A 48 9.99 3.90 13.12
N ARG A 49 10.96 3.16 13.67
CA ARG A 49 10.83 2.50 14.97
C ARG A 49 12.09 2.67 15.81
N GLN A 50 11.93 2.64 17.13
CA GLN A 50 13.03 2.57 18.09
C GLN A 50 13.08 1.20 18.75
N CYS A 51 14.26 0.57 18.79
CA CYS A 51 14.42 -0.69 19.49
C CYS A 51 14.37 -0.51 21.01
N ALA A 52 13.57 -1.34 21.72
CA ALA A 52 13.49 -1.27 23.17
C ALA A 52 14.80 -1.68 23.89
N LYS A 53 15.63 -2.52 23.24
CA LYS A 53 16.89 -3.05 23.79
C LYS A 53 18.08 -2.15 23.51
N CYS A 54 18.44 -1.95 22.23
CA CYS A 54 19.62 -1.17 21.87
C CYS A 54 19.37 0.33 21.72
N LYS A 55 18.11 0.79 21.89
CA LYS A 55 17.67 2.19 21.79
C LYS A 55 17.94 2.89 20.45
N LYS A 56 18.47 2.17 19.46
CA LYS A 56 18.70 2.69 18.10
C LYS A 56 17.37 2.84 17.35
N ASN A 57 17.29 3.91 16.55
CA ASN A 57 16.20 4.16 15.63
C ASN A 57 16.50 3.47 14.29
N PHE A 58 15.49 2.90 13.65
CA PHE A 58 15.62 2.22 12.37
C PHE A 58 14.34 2.31 11.54
N ARG A 59 14.49 2.16 10.22
CA ARG A 59 13.37 1.97 9.31
C ARG A 59 13.01 0.48 9.28
N ALA A 60 11.76 0.15 9.58
CA ALA A 60 11.23 -1.19 9.59
C ALA A 60 10.85 -1.67 8.19
N ASN A 61 11.03 -2.97 7.96
CA ASN A 61 10.60 -3.63 6.73
C ASN A 61 9.08 -3.80 6.73
N VAL A 62 8.45 -3.66 5.58
CA VAL A 62 7.00 -3.89 5.40
C VAL A 62 6.74 -5.40 5.39
N ILE A 63 5.83 -5.87 6.25
CA ILE A 63 5.39 -7.27 6.30
C ILE A 63 4.20 -7.50 5.38
N SER A 64 3.24 -6.57 5.37
CA SER A 64 2.08 -6.63 4.48
C SER A 64 1.85 -5.29 3.81
N GLN A 65 1.64 -5.34 2.50
CA GLN A 65 1.21 -4.21 1.69
C GLN A 65 -0.33 -4.25 1.57
N PRO A 66 -0.99 -3.09 1.44
CA PRO A 66 -2.42 -3.05 1.14
C PRO A 66 -2.69 -3.78 -0.17
N VAL A 67 -3.75 -4.57 -0.20
CA VAL A 67 -4.16 -5.29 -1.41
C VAL A 67 -4.79 -4.26 -2.35
N GLN A 68 -4.22 -4.12 -3.55
CA GLN A 68 -4.81 -3.27 -4.59
C GLN A 68 -6.06 -3.97 -5.13
N ASN A 69 -7.24 -3.54 -4.70
CA ASN A 69 -8.52 -4.04 -5.24
C ASN A 69 -8.97 -3.18 -6.42
N PHE A 70 -8.25 -3.23 -7.54
CA PHE A 70 -8.71 -2.59 -8.78
C PHE A 70 -9.75 -3.50 -9.44
N SER A 71 -10.90 -2.93 -9.81
CA SER A 71 -11.94 -3.62 -10.57
C SER A 71 -12.19 -2.85 -11.87
N TYR A 72 -12.13 -3.54 -13.00
CA TYR A 72 -12.48 -2.98 -14.30
C TYR A 72 -14.00 -3.05 -14.47
N SER A 73 -14.70 -1.91 -14.34
CA SER A 73 -16.13 -1.84 -14.62
C SER A 73 -16.35 -1.12 -15.95
N THR A 74 -16.66 -1.87 -17.01
CA THR A 74 -17.16 -1.35 -18.29
C THR A 74 -18.69 -1.23 -18.30
N HIS A 75 -19.36 -1.44 -17.15
CA HIS A 75 -20.83 -1.52 -17.09
C HIS A 75 -21.52 -0.23 -17.52
N HIS A 76 -20.86 0.92 -17.35
CA HIS A 76 -21.37 2.23 -17.75
C HIS A 76 -21.18 2.53 -19.25
N LEU A 77 -20.46 1.68 -19.99
CA LEU A 77 -20.19 1.83 -21.43
C LEU A 77 -21.17 1.05 -22.31
N LYS A 78 -22.10 0.29 -21.72
CA LYS A 78 -23.25 -0.24 -22.48
C LYS A 78 -24.16 0.95 -22.80
N GLY A 79 -23.90 1.59 -23.93
CA GLY A 79 -24.83 2.51 -24.55
C GLY A 79 -26.20 1.85 -24.65
N THR A 80 -27.21 2.54 -24.13
CA THR A 80 -28.61 2.30 -24.48
C THR A 80 -28.71 2.45 -26.00
N ASN A 81 -28.80 1.32 -26.71
CA ASN A 81 -29.30 1.28 -28.08
C ASN A 81 -30.70 1.88 -28.13
#